data_AF-A0A1I2TTA2-F1
#
_entry.id   AF-A0A1I2TTA2-F1
#
_cell.length_a   1.000
_cell.length_b   1.000
_cell.length_c   1.000
_cell.angle_alpha   90.00
_cell.angle_beta   90.00
_cell.angle_gamma   90.00
#
_symmetry.space_group_name_H-M   'P 1'
#
loop_
_entity.id
_entity.type
_entity.pdbx_description
1 polymer ?
#
loop_
_entity_poly.entity_id
_entity_poly.type
_entity_poly.pdbx_seq_one_letter_code
_entity_poly.pdbx_strand_id
1 'polypeptide(L)'
;MSAVIKTTTPFVVQTVLLSALSELGYEPVLITELNLNQYRQRGGLLVGDILTNRNDYWGRQYFRKVNHTFLLNHDSDEIHAQIISKQYTSKNYKPVASFLQELENEYAVQYQINLKHLAAIEREKLEEERVARVETTRRKVIAEAKAKGYLVKEKYVNGNIQLVCTRSV
;
A
#
# COMPACT_ATOMS: atom_id res chain seq x y z
N MET A 1 -24.45 -10.73 -15.96
CA MET A 1 -23.38 -9.84 -15.46
C MET A 1 -24.01 -8.84 -14.54
N SER A 2 -23.86 -9.01 -13.24
CA SER A 2 -24.36 -8.05 -12.26
C SER A 2 -23.22 -7.73 -11.30
N ALA A 3 -23.07 -6.45 -10.98
CA ALA A 3 -22.09 -5.96 -10.02
C ALA A 3 -22.87 -5.51 -8.79
N VAL A 4 -22.63 -6.13 -7.64
CA VAL A 4 -23.13 -5.62 -6.36
C VAL A 4 -22.35 -4.35 -6.03
N ILE A 5 -22.93 -3.20 -6.34
CA ILE A 5 -22.41 -1.90 -5.91
C ILE A 5 -22.99 -1.64 -4.52
N LYS A 6 -22.31 -2.13 -3.47
CA LYS A 6 -22.41 -1.44 -2.18
C LYS A 6 -21.76 -0.07 -2.41
N THR A 7 -22.54 0.99 -2.27
CA THR A 7 -22.19 2.39 -2.53
C THR A 7 -21.05 2.96 -1.66
N THR A 8 -20.32 2.11 -0.93
CA THR A 8 -19.33 2.50 0.08
C THR A 8 -18.14 1.54 0.20
N THR A 9 -17.85 0.63 -0.75
CA THR A 9 -16.62 -0.19 -0.61
C THR A 9 -15.37 0.71 -0.67
N PRO A 10 -14.58 0.83 0.41
CA PRO A 10 -13.51 1.83 0.51
C PRO A 10 -12.19 1.37 -0.15
N PHE A 11 -12.25 0.30 -0.95
CA PHE A 11 -11.08 -0.39 -1.47
C PHE A 11 -10.44 0.40 -2.62
N VAL A 12 -9.65 1.40 -2.29
CA VAL A 12 -8.99 2.29 -3.27
C VAL A 12 -7.50 1.98 -3.36
N VAL A 13 -6.89 1.63 -2.23
CA VAL A 13 -5.44 1.39 -2.13
C VAL A 13 -5.15 -0.10 -2.28
N GLN A 14 -4.51 -0.46 -3.39
CA GLN A 14 -4.21 -1.85 -3.74
C GLN A 14 -3.39 -2.57 -2.66
N THR A 15 -2.34 -1.94 -2.15
CA THR A 15 -1.45 -2.54 -1.14
C THR A 15 -2.20 -2.83 0.15
N VAL A 16 -3.06 -1.90 0.60
CA VAL A 16 -3.89 -2.08 1.79
C VAL A 16 -4.90 -3.21 1.59
N LEU A 17 -5.51 -3.31 0.40
CA LEU A 17 -6.43 -4.40 0.08
C LEU A 17 -5.72 -5.76 0.09
N LEU A 18 -4.50 -5.84 -0.46
CA LEU A 18 -3.67 -7.05 -0.40
C LEU A 18 -3.34 -7.43 1.04
N SER A 19 -2.92 -6.47 1.87
CA SER A 19 -2.63 -6.71 3.29
C SER A 19 -3.86 -7.20 4.04
N ALA A 20 -5.02 -6.56 3.85
CA ALA A 20 -6.26 -6.94 4.52
C ALA A 20 -6.74 -8.35 4.11
N LEU A 21 -6.68 -8.68 2.82
CA LEU A 21 -7.01 -10.03 2.34
C LEU A 21 -6.04 -11.09 2.88
N SER A 22 -4.76 -10.74 3.03
CA SER A 22 -3.73 -11.66 3.56
C SER A 22 -3.95 -11.93 5.05
N GLU A 23 -4.23 -10.88 5.84
CA GLU A 23 -4.51 -10.98 7.27
C GLU A 23 -5.74 -11.86 7.56
N LEU A 24 -6.76 -11.75 6.71
CA LEU A 24 -7.96 -12.59 6.78
C LEU A 24 -7.77 -14.01 6.20
N GLY A 25 -6.59 -14.35 5.68
CA GLY A 25 -6.27 -15.69 5.17
C GLY A 25 -6.81 -16.01 3.77
N TYR A 26 -7.14 -14.99 2.96
CA TYR A 26 -7.70 -15.18 1.61
C TYR A 26 -6.64 -15.27 0.49
N GLU A 27 -5.35 -15.35 0.86
CA GLU A 27 -4.20 -15.61 -0.02
C GLU A 27 -4.26 -14.82 -1.34
N PRO A 28 -4.26 -13.47 -1.28
CA PRO A 28 -4.45 -12.66 -2.46
C PRO A 28 -3.24 -12.76 -3.40
N VAL A 29 -3.50 -12.92 -4.69
CA VAL A 29 -2.48 -12.94 -5.75
C VAL A 29 -2.74 -11.79 -6.72
N LEU A 30 -1.77 -10.89 -6.83
CA LEU A 30 -1.81 -9.84 -7.86
C LEU A 30 -1.51 -10.44 -9.23
N ILE A 31 -2.40 -10.22 -10.18
CA ILE A 31 -2.22 -10.66 -11.56
C ILE A 31 -1.28 -9.70 -12.28
N THR A 32 -0.23 -10.26 -12.86
CA THR A 32 0.82 -9.61 -13.63
C THR A 32 0.96 -10.30 -14.98
N GLU A 33 1.68 -9.70 -15.92
CA GLU A 33 1.92 -10.31 -17.24
C GLU A 33 2.58 -11.70 -17.14
N LEU A 34 3.38 -11.93 -16.10
CA LEU A 34 4.11 -13.18 -15.88
C LEU A 34 3.21 -14.33 -15.41
N ASN A 35 2.20 -14.04 -14.58
CA ASN A 35 1.34 -15.07 -13.98
C ASN A 35 -0.06 -15.15 -14.60
N LEU A 36 -0.42 -14.24 -15.50
CA LEU A 36 -1.73 -14.21 -16.17
C LEU A 36 -2.09 -15.56 -16.81
N ASN A 37 -1.13 -16.19 -17.48
CA ASN A 37 -1.33 -17.46 -18.17
C ASN A 37 -1.46 -18.67 -17.21
N GLN A 38 -1.04 -18.51 -15.95
CA GLN A 38 -1.13 -19.56 -14.92
C GLN A 38 -2.55 -19.65 -14.36
N TYR A 39 -3.29 -18.55 -14.36
CA TYR A 39 -4.64 -18.46 -13.81
C TYR A 39 -5.66 -18.31 -14.94
N ARG A 40 -6.05 -19.43 -15.56
CA ARG A 40 -7.12 -19.45 -16.57
C ARG A 40 -8.49 -19.45 -15.89
N GLN A 41 -9.31 -18.43 -16.16
CA GLN A 41 -10.64 -18.31 -15.59
C GLN A 41 -11.69 -17.87 -16.63
N ARG A 42 -12.92 -18.40 -16.50
CA ARG A 42 -14.09 -17.92 -17.26
C ARG A 42 -14.41 -16.47 -16.85
N GLY A 43 -14.37 -15.54 -17.80
CA GLY A 43 -14.51 -14.11 -17.56
C GLY A 43 -13.24 -13.29 -17.79
N GLY A 44 -12.08 -13.97 -17.90
CA GLY A 44 -10.79 -13.37 -18.24
C GLY A 44 -10.23 -12.52 -17.11
N LEU A 45 -9.11 -12.95 -16.53
CA LEU A 45 -8.31 -12.10 -15.65
C LEU A 45 -7.56 -11.07 -16.50
N LEU A 46 -7.31 -9.91 -15.92
CA LEU A 46 -6.52 -8.84 -16.50
C LEU A 46 -5.35 -8.51 -15.58
N VAL A 47 -4.30 -7.94 -16.16
CA VAL A 47 -3.18 -7.40 -15.38
C VAL A 47 -3.69 -6.33 -14.42
N GLY A 48 -3.33 -6.45 -13.14
CA GLY A 48 -3.78 -5.58 -12.07
C GLY A 48 -5.01 -6.09 -11.30
N ASP A 49 -5.64 -7.19 -11.73
CA ASP A 49 -6.66 -7.86 -10.92
C ASP A 49 -6.02 -8.52 -9.69
N ILE A 50 -6.79 -8.64 -8.61
CA ILE A 50 -6.37 -9.34 -7.39
C ILE A 50 -7.22 -10.60 -7.25
N LEU A 51 -6.60 -11.75 -7.51
CA LEU A 51 -7.23 -13.05 -7.35
C LEU A 51 -7.24 -13.47 -5.88
N THR A 52 -8.33 -14.10 -5.43
CA THR A 52 -8.42 -14.69 -4.08
C THR A 52 -8.49 -16.21 -4.15
N ASN A 53 -8.27 -16.88 -3.02
CA ASN A 53 -8.52 -18.32 -2.90
C ASN A 53 -10.00 -18.68 -2.71
N ARG A 54 -10.91 -17.68 -2.68
CA ARG A 54 -12.35 -17.90 -2.65
C ARG A 54 -12.83 -18.41 -4.01
N ASN A 55 -13.71 -19.39 -4.01
CA ASN A 55 -14.23 -20.01 -5.22
C ASN A 55 -15.76 -20.14 -5.16
N ASP A 56 -16.42 -19.72 -6.22
CA ASP A 56 -17.85 -19.91 -6.45
C ASP A 56 -18.09 -20.79 -7.69
N TYR A 57 -19.33 -20.85 -8.18
CA TYR A 57 -19.70 -21.66 -9.35
C TYR A 57 -18.97 -21.23 -10.64
N TRP A 58 -18.62 -19.95 -10.77
CA TRP A 58 -17.95 -19.39 -11.95
C TRP A 58 -16.42 -19.40 -11.84
N GLY A 59 -15.91 -19.82 -10.68
CA GLY A 59 -14.49 -19.97 -10.42
C GLY A 59 -14.03 -19.07 -9.28
N ARG A 60 -12.76 -18.67 -9.34
CA ARG A 60 -12.15 -17.92 -8.26
C ARG A 60 -12.65 -16.48 -8.22
N GLN A 61 -13.01 -15.99 -7.05
CA GLN A 61 -13.43 -14.59 -6.92
C GLN A 61 -12.20 -13.69 -7.00
N TYR A 62 -12.34 -12.54 -7.65
CA TYR A 62 -11.24 -11.60 -7.84
C TYR A 62 -11.73 -10.16 -7.77
N PHE A 63 -10.85 -9.26 -7.35
CA PHE A 63 -11.09 -7.82 -7.40
C PHE A 63 -10.56 -7.24 -8.69
N ARG A 64 -11.38 -6.40 -9.32
CA ARG A 64 -10.98 -5.60 -10.48
C ARG A 64 -11.08 -4.12 -10.16
N LYS A 65 -10.08 -3.35 -10.56
CA LYS A 65 -10.12 -1.90 -10.44
C LYS A 65 -11.05 -1.30 -11.48
N VAL A 66 -12.11 -0.64 -11.04
CA VAL A 66 -13.09 0.08 -11.87
C VAL A 66 -13.21 1.49 -11.32
N ASN A 67 -12.94 2.50 -12.15
CA ASN A 67 -13.09 3.92 -11.78
C ASN A 67 -12.45 4.29 -10.43
N HIS A 68 -11.26 3.75 -10.16
CA HIS A 68 -10.42 3.94 -8.94
C HIS A 68 -10.72 3.04 -7.74
N THR A 69 -11.81 2.28 -7.76
CA THR A 69 -12.16 1.37 -6.67
C THR A 69 -12.01 -0.08 -7.10
N PHE A 70 -11.56 -0.95 -6.21
CA PHE A 70 -11.51 -2.39 -6.42
C PHE A 70 -12.89 -2.99 -6.12
N LEU A 71 -13.52 -3.54 -7.15
CA LEU A 71 -14.82 -4.21 -7.06
C LEU A 71 -14.63 -5.72 -7.11
N LEU A 72 -15.31 -6.43 -6.22
CA LEU A 72 -15.31 -7.89 -6.22
C LEU A 72 -16.18 -8.44 -7.35
N ASN A 73 -15.56 -9.13 -8.30
CA ASN A 73 -16.26 -9.95 -9.28
C ASN A 73 -16.55 -11.33 -8.65
N HIS A 74 -17.84 -11.63 -8.55
CA HIS A 74 -18.40 -12.86 -8.01
C HIS A 74 -19.70 -13.18 -8.74
N ASP A 75 -20.16 -14.43 -8.65
CA ASP A 75 -21.48 -14.80 -9.15
C ASP A 75 -22.60 -14.13 -8.35
N SER A 76 -23.57 -13.51 -9.05
CA SER A 76 -24.69 -12.79 -8.42
C SER A 76 -25.80 -13.71 -7.94
N ASP A 77 -25.86 -14.94 -8.46
CA ASP A 77 -26.86 -15.95 -8.09
C ASP A 77 -26.47 -16.74 -6.82
N GLU A 78 -25.53 -16.20 -6.04
CA GLU A 78 -25.02 -16.76 -4.80
C GLU A 78 -26.12 -17.09 -3.76
N ILE A 79 -27.33 -16.55 -3.94
CA ILE A 79 -28.45 -16.64 -3.00
C ILE A 79 -29.73 -17.13 -3.70
N HIS A 80 -29.72 -18.37 -4.21
CA HIS A 80 -30.87 -19.28 -4.11
C HIS A 80 -30.51 -20.48 -3.23
N ALA A 81 -30.01 -20.16 -2.03
CA ALA A 81 -29.89 -20.84 -0.73
C ALA A 81 -30.11 -22.38 -0.54
N GLN A 82 -30.19 -23.25 -1.54
CA GLN A 82 -30.31 -24.70 -1.33
C GLN A 82 -29.47 -25.60 -2.27
N ILE A 83 -28.90 -25.09 -3.37
CA ILE A 83 -28.38 -25.98 -4.44
C ILE A 83 -27.03 -25.54 -5.03
N ILE A 84 -26.06 -25.16 -4.19
CA ILE A 84 -24.67 -25.36 -4.59
C ILE A 84 -24.09 -26.38 -3.63
N SER A 85 -24.04 -27.63 -4.09
CA SER A 85 -23.46 -28.74 -3.35
C SER A 85 -22.12 -28.33 -2.76
N LYS A 86 -21.84 -28.78 -1.53
CA LYS A 86 -20.54 -28.70 -0.82
C LYS A 86 -19.30 -29.10 -1.66
N GLN A 87 -19.51 -29.61 -2.88
CA GLN A 87 -18.52 -29.95 -3.89
C GLN A 87 -17.96 -28.74 -4.66
N TYR A 88 -18.68 -27.61 -4.78
CA TYR A 88 -18.22 -26.45 -5.58
C TYR A 88 -17.76 -25.26 -4.73
N THR A 89 -18.26 -25.17 -3.50
CA THR A 89 -17.83 -24.17 -2.51
C THR A 89 -16.75 -24.77 -1.62
N SER A 90 -15.75 -23.97 -1.22
CA SER A 90 -14.78 -24.40 -0.21
C SER A 90 -15.50 -24.81 1.09
N LYS A 91 -14.94 -25.75 1.86
CA LYS A 91 -15.54 -26.28 3.10
C LYS A 91 -15.98 -25.19 4.10
N ASN A 92 -15.39 -23.99 4.02
CA ASN A 92 -15.63 -22.85 4.89
C ASN A 92 -16.13 -21.62 4.11
N TYR A 93 -16.87 -21.82 3.02
CA TYR A 93 -17.35 -20.71 2.20
C TYR A 93 -18.25 -19.78 3.01
N LYS A 94 -17.81 -18.51 3.15
CA LYS A 94 -18.61 -17.44 3.74
C LYS A 94 -19.39 -16.70 2.65
N PRO A 95 -20.68 -16.36 2.86
CA PRO A 95 -21.44 -15.53 1.93
C PRO A 95 -20.69 -14.21 1.62
N VAL A 96 -20.73 -13.74 0.37
CA VAL A 96 -20.01 -12.52 -0.06
C VAL A 96 -20.37 -11.32 0.81
N ALA A 97 -21.62 -11.17 1.23
CA ALA A 97 -22.03 -10.06 2.11
C ALA A 97 -21.26 -10.04 3.44
N SER A 98 -21.10 -11.20 4.08
CA SER A 98 -20.35 -11.35 5.33
C SER A 98 -18.85 -11.21 5.10
N PHE A 99 -18.33 -11.79 4.01
CA PHE A 99 -16.94 -11.63 3.60
C PHE A 99 -16.56 -10.16 3.37
N LEU A 100 -17.37 -9.42 2.61
CA LEU A 100 -17.10 -8.01 2.32
C LEU A 100 -17.15 -7.15 3.58
N GLN A 101 -18.03 -7.47 4.54
CA GLN A 101 -18.09 -6.77 5.82
C GLN A 101 -16.85 -7.02 6.68
N GLU A 102 -16.37 -8.26 6.76
CA GLU A 102 -15.11 -8.59 7.44
C GLU A 102 -13.93 -7.88 6.78
N LEU A 103 -13.88 -7.91 5.45
CA LEU A 103 -12.83 -7.26 4.67
C LEU A 103 -12.82 -5.74 4.83
N GLU A 104 -13.99 -5.11 4.89
CA GLU A 104 -14.12 -3.67 5.10
C GLU A 104 -13.53 -3.25 6.47
N ASN A 105 -13.83 -4.00 7.52
CA ASN A 105 -13.28 -3.75 8.86
C ASN A 105 -11.76 -3.90 8.88
N GLU A 106 -11.23 -4.98 8.33
CA GLU A 106 -9.78 -5.22 8.29
C GLU A 106 -9.07 -4.19 7.40
N TYR A 107 -9.67 -3.83 6.26
CA TYR A 107 -9.14 -2.80 5.38
C TYR A 107 -9.00 -1.46 6.11
N ALA A 108 -9.97 -1.06 6.95
CA ALA A 108 -9.86 0.16 7.74
C ALA A 108 -8.67 0.13 8.71
N VAL A 109 -8.40 -1.03 9.34
CA VAL A 109 -7.24 -1.23 10.23
C VAL A 109 -5.94 -1.11 9.43
N GLN A 110 -5.81 -1.85 8.34
CA GLN A 110 -4.62 -1.82 7.49
C GLN A 110 -4.39 -0.45 6.85
N TYR A 111 -5.46 0.28 6.54
CA TYR A 111 -5.37 1.65 6.04
C TYR A 111 -4.73 2.59 7.07
N GLN A 112 -5.11 2.49 8.34
CA GLN A 112 -4.50 3.27 9.42
C GLN A 112 -3.02 2.93 9.63
N ILE A 113 -2.65 1.64 9.49
CA ILE A 113 -1.24 1.21 9.53
C ILE A 113 -0.47 1.84 8.37
N ASN A 114 -1.02 1.80 7.16
CA ASN A 114 -0.40 2.39 5.98
C ASN A 114 -0.20 3.92 6.13
N LEU A 115 -1.18 4.64 6.69
CA LEU A 115 -1.04 6.07 6.97
C LEU A 115 0.10 6.37 7.94
N LYS A 116 0.25 5.57 9.01
CA LYS A 116 1.36 5.73 9.97
C LYS A 116 2.71 5.47 9.30
N HIS A 117 2.80 4.46 8.45
CA HIS A 117 4.02 4.14 7.70
C HIS A 117 4.40 5.28 6.74
N LEU A 118 3.43 5.82 5.99
CA LEU A 118 3.67 6.97 5.10
C LEU A 118 4.15 8.21 5.88
N ALA A 119 3.54 8.50 7.02
CA ALA A 119 3.97 9.60 7.88
C ALA A 119 5.39 9.41 8.44
N ALA A 120 5.80 8.18 8.72
CA ALA A 120 7.16 7.88 9.16
C ALA A 120 8.19 8.15 8.05
N ILE A 121 7.91 7.69 6.83
CA ILE A 121 8.75 7.95 5.65
C ILE A 121 8.88 9.45 5.39
N GLU A 122 7.78 10.20 5.50
CA GLU A 122 7.80 11.64 5.29
C GLU A 122 8.66 12.36 6.33
N ARG A 123 8.57 11.95 7.60
CA ARG A 123 9.42 12.50 8.67
C ARG A 123 10.91 12.24 8.43
N GLU A 124 11.25 11.04 7.99
CA GLU A 124 12.64 10.68 7.68
C GLU A 124 13.19 11.56 6.54
N LYS A 125 12.44 11.71 5.45
CA LYS A 125 12.81 12.59 4.34
C LYS A 125 12.99 14.05 4.76
N LEU A 126 12.08 14.57 5.59
CA LEU A 126 12.19 15.93 6.11
C LEU A 126 13.44 16.13 6.97
N GLU A 127 13.82 15.13 7.76
CA GLU A 127 15.05 15.18 8.56
C GLU A 127 16.30 15.10 7.68
N GLU A 128 16.32 14.24 6.67
CA GLU A 128 17.41 14.19 5.68
C GLU A 128 17.58 15.51 4.95
N GLU A 129 16.48 16.13 4.50
CA GLU A 129 16.49 17.45 3.88
C GLU A 129 17.01 18.53 4.83
N ARG A 130 16.61 18.46 6.11
CA ARG A 130 17.10 19.38 7.15
C ARG A 130 18.61 19.24 7.33
N VAL A 131 19.12 18.02 7.44
CA VAL A 131 20.55 17.73 7.57
C VAL A 131 21.32 18.21 6.33
N ALA A 132 20.83 17.90 5.13
CA ALA A 132 21.45 18.32 3.88
C ALA A 132 21.50 19.86 3.75
N ARG A 133 20.44 20.57 4.17
CA ARG A 133 20.41 22.03 4.20
C ARG A 133 21.43 22.61 5.18
N VAL A 134 21.55 22.03 6.37
CA VAL A 134 22.56 22.44 7.35
C VAL A 134 23.97 22.20 6.80
N GLU A 135 24.22 21.06 6.17
CA GLU A 135 25.53 20.75 5.58
C GLU A 135 25.90 21.67 4.42
N THR A 136 24.98 21.91 3.49
CA THR A 136 25.20 22.83 2.35
C THR A 136 25.50 24.24 2.84
N THR A 137 24.75 24.73 3.83
CA THR A 137 25.00 26.02 4.47
C THR A 137 26.37 26.04 5.16
N ARG A 138 26.71 25.01 5.94
CA ARG A 138 28.03 24.86 6.57
C ARG A 138 29.16 24.92 5.54
N ARG A 139 29.08 24.13 4.47
CA ARG A 139 30.11 24.08 3.41
C ARG A 139 30.26 25.44 2.72
N LYS A 140 29.15 26.11 2.42
CA LYS A 140 29.14 27.45 1.80
C LYS A 140 29.85 28.48 2.69
N VAL A 141 29.50 28.54 3.97
CA VAL A 141 30.12 29.50 4.92
C VAL A 141 31.61 29.23 5.08
N ILE A 142 32.03 27.96 5.17
CA ILE A 142 33.46 27.60 5.26
C ILE A 142 34.21 28.01 3.98
N ALA A 143 33.62 27.77 2.81
CA ALA A 143 34.22 28.13 1.53
C ALA A 143 34.39 29.66 1.42
N GLU A 144 33.37 30.43 1.78
CA GLU A 144 33.42 31.90 1.80
C GLU A 144 34.47 32.43 2.79
N ALA A 145 34.57 31.85 3.99
CA ALA A 145 35.57 32.24 4.99
C ALA A 145 37.00 31.94 4.52
N LYS A 146 37.23 30.76 3.92
CA LYS A 146 38.53 30.41 3.32
C LYS A 146 38.90 31.33 2.16
N ALA A 147 37.94 31.68 1.30
CA ALA A 147 38.16 32.62 0.19
C ALA A 147 38.57 34.02 0.69
N LYS A 148 38.06 34.44 1.86
CA LYS A 148 38.45 35.69 2.53
C LYS A 148 39.77 35.61 3.32
N GLY A 149 40.46 34.46 3.29
CA GLY A 149 41.75 34.26 3.95
C GLY A 149 41.68 33.87 5.44
N TYR A 150 40.53 33.41 5.93
CA TYR A 150 40.39 32.93 7.31
C TYR A 150 40.66 31.43 7.42
N LEU A 151 41.32 31.03 8.51
CA LEU A 151 41.36 29.64 8.99
C LEU A 151 40.08 29.37 9.79
N VAL A 152 39.33 28.34 9.39
CA VAL A 152 38.06 27.97 10.04
C VAL A 152 38.26 26.74 10.90
N LYS A 153 37.94 26.84 12.20
CA LYS A 153 37.83 25.71 13.12
C LYS A 153 36.36 25.46 13.44
N GLU A 154 35.96 24.21 13.43
CA GLU A 154 34.59 23.81 13.71
C GLU A 154 34.47 23.24 15.13
N LYS A 155 33.37 23.57 15.82
CA LYS A 155 33.01 23.00 17.11
C LYS A 155 31.52 22.64 17.14
N TYR A 156 31.19 21.52 17.76
CA TYR A 156 29.82 21.13 18.05
C TYR A 156 29.51 21.47 19.50
N VAL A 157 28.55 22.36 19.74
CA VAL A 157 28.17 22.81 21.09
C VAL A 157 26.64 22.79 21.21
N ASN A 158 26.12 21.99 22.14
CA ASN A 158 24.68 21.87 22.43
C ASN A 158 23.81 21.63 21.18
N GLY A 159 24.28 20.76 20.27
CA GLY A 159 23.57 20.44 19.01
C GLY A 159 23.73 21.47 17.89
N ASN A 160 24.47 22.56 18.11
CA ASN A 160 24.76 23.56 17.09
C ASN A 160 26.18 23.43 16.53
N ILE A 161 26.35 23.77 15.25
CA ILE A 161 27.66 23.86 14.59
C ILE A 161 28.18 25.30 14.73
N GLN A 162 29.22 25.49 15.54
CA GLN A 162 29.90 26.77 15.69
C GLN A 162 31.16 26.80 14.80
N LEU A 163 31.26 27.81 13.94
CA LEU A 163 32.43 28.04 13.09
C LEU A 163 33.23 29.22 13.66
N VAL A 164 34.45 28.93 14.14
CA VAL A 164 35.39 29.94 14.64
C VAL A 164 36.36 30.29 13.53
N CYS A 165 36.29 31.51 13.01
CA CYS A 165 37.17 32.01 11.95
C CYS A 165 38.30 32.84 12.57
N THR A 166 39.55 32.45 12.33
CA THR A 166 40.75 33.18 12.78
C THR A 166 41.56 33.63 11.56
N ARG A 167 41.98 34.89 11.53
CA ARG A 167 42.83 35.43 10.46
C ARG A 167 44.29 35.21 10.85
N SER A 168 45.05 34.47 10.06
CA SER A 168 46.51 34.48 10.19
C SER A 168 47.02 35.81 9.63
N VAL A 169 47.66 36.61 10.47
CA VAL A 169 48.45 37.78 10.09
C VAL A 169 49.85 37.31 9.75
#